data_AF-A0AAD1YZ66-F1
#
_entry.id   AF-A0AAD1YZ66-F1
#
_cell.length_a   1.000
_cell.length_b   1.000
_cell.length_c   1.000
_cell.angle_alpha   90.00
_cell.angle_beta   90.00
_cell.angle_gamma   90.00
#
_symmetry.space_group_name_H-M   'P 1'
#
loop_
_entity.id
_entity.type
_entity.pdbx_description
1 polymer ?
#
loop_
_entity_poly.entity_id
_entity_poly.type
_entity_poly.pdbx_seq_one_letter_code
_entity_poly.pdbx_strand_id
1 'polypeptide(L)'
;MDKGKSALCSSGRVPKIERKIAEKSRRDRMKILYTNLHCLLPNHGSKKAMSLLDQINEVVTYIESLKMKVEEMKEKKKYLLQRKRSHSCITSEIQANTKSSPPLVEIHDMGPNMDVIFVVGLDDLSKFYKILHLLHEDSIEVVTDRPFSEGFRIPKPPVSRSFPVAEDRLWLRT
;
A
#
# COMPACT_ATOMS: atom_id res chain seq x y z
N MET A 1 51.02 -80.78 -3.63
CA MET A 1 49.71 -80.44 -3.02
C MET A 1 49.68 -78.94 -2.83
N ASP A 2 48.99 -78.26 -3.73
CA ASP A 2 48.86 -76.81 -3.79
C ASP A 2 47.79 -76.38 -2.77
N LYS A 3 48.11 -75.47 -1.82
CA LYS A 3 47.12 -74.93 -0.88
C LYS A 3 46.79 -73.50 -1.27
N GLY A 4 45.54 -73.35 -1.70
CA GLY A 4 44.97 -72.20 -2.35
C GLY A 4 45.04 -70.90 -1.55
N LYS A 5 45.29 -69.84 -2.31
CA LYS A 5 44.90 -68.45 -2.06
C LYS A 5 43.37 -68.37 -1.89
N SER A 6 42.89 -67.71 -0.84
CA SER A 6 41.52 -67.19 -0.79
C SER A 6 41.55 -65.67 -0.69
N ALA A 7 41.11 -65.03 -1.75
CA ALA A 7 41.03 -63.59 -1.92
C ALA A 7 39.82 -62.98 -1.19
N LEU A 8 40.06 -61.79 -0.65
CA LEU A 8 39.20 -60.60 -0.68
C LEU A 8 37.70 -60.74 -0.30
N CYS A 9 37.39 -60.48 0.97
CA CYS A 9 36.07 -60.00 1.37
C CYS A 9 36.02 -58.47 1.30
N SER A 10 35.65 -57.90 0.15
CA SER A 10 35.46 -56.44 -0.05
C SER A 10 33.99 -55.97 0.02
N SER A 11 33.08 -56.78 0.56
CA SER A 11 31.62 -56.52 0.50
C SER A 11 31.13 -55.40 1.44
N GLY A 12 31.93 -54.96 2.41
CA GLY A 12 31.52 -53.96 3.41
C GLY A 12 31.77 -52.49 3.07
N ARG A 13 32.38 -52.13 1.94
CA ARG A 13 32.76 -50.74 1.64
C ARG A 13 31.67 -49.92 0.95
N VAL A 14 30.89 -50.53 0.05
CA VAL A 14 29.85 -49.82 -0.72
C VAL A 14 28.74 -49.28 0.20
N PRO A 15 28.14 -50.06 1.14
CA PRO A 15 27.12 -49.53 2.04
C PRO A 15 27.67 -48.46 3.01
N LYS A 16 28.97 -48.54 3.35
CA LYS A 16 29.64 -47.52 4.19
C LYS A 16 29.84 -46.21 3.43
N ILE A 17 30.11 -46.26 2.13
CA ILE A 17 30.27 -45.08 1.27
C ILE A 17 28.90 -44.45 0.99
N GLU A 18 27.88 -45.26 0.68
CA GLU A 18 26.50 -44.77 0.48
C GLU A 18 25.97 -44.05 1.72
N ARG A 19 26.15 -44.63 2.93
CA ARG A 19 25.79 -43.96 4.19
C ARG A 19 26.52 -42.63 4.36
N LYS A 20 27.80 -42.55 4.02
CA LYS A 20 28.57 -41.30 4.08
C LYS A 20 28.04 -40.24 3.10
N ILE A 21 27.67 -40.64 1.89
CA ILE A 21 27.11 -39.74 0.86
C ILE A 21 25.72 -39.23 1.27
N ALA A 22 24.85 -40.13 1.75
CA ALA A 22 23.51 -39.76 2.23
C ALA A 22 23.59 -38.78 3.39
N GLU A 23 24.45 -39.05 4.37
CA GLU A 23 24.65 -38.21 5.54
C GLU A 23 25.32 -36.87 5.20
N LYS A 24 26.23 -36.84 4.21
CA LYS A 24 26.74 -35.57 3.67
C LYS A 24 25.63 -34.76 3.02
N SER A 25 24.84 -35.37 2.15
CA SER A 25 23.71 -34.72 1.46
C SER A 25 22.69 -34.16 2.45
N ARG A 26 22.44 -34.88 3.55
CA ARG A 26 21.58 -34.41 4.65
C ARG A 26 22.13 -33.14 5.30
N ARG A 27 23.43 -33.08 5.59
CA ARG A 27 24.08 -31.88 6.16
C ARG A 27 24.10 -30.70 5.18
N ASP A 28 24.35 -30.96 3.90
CA ASP A 28 24.38 -29.91 2.88
C ASP A 28 22.99 -29.29 2.71
N ARG A 29 21.92 -30.12 2.68
CA ARG A 29 20.53 -29.64 2.70
C ARG A 29 20.24 -28.79 3.93
N MET A 30 20.65 -29.25 5.11
CA MET A 30 20.44 -28.51 6.35
C MET A 30 21.16 -27.14 6.33
N LYS A 31 22.40 -27.11 5.83
CA LYS A 31 23.17 -25.87 5.68
C LYS A 31 22.44 -24.86 4.79
N ILE A 32 21.92 -25.30 3.65
CA ILE A 32 21.17 -24.44 2.71
C ILE A 32 19.92 -23.87 3.37
N LEU A 33 19.19 -24.69 4.13
CA LEU A 33 17.98 -24.22 4.83
C LEU A 33 18.31 -23.13 5.85
N TYR A 34 19.37 -23.30 6.63
CA TYR A 34 19.80 -22.28 7.59
C TYR A 34 20.27 -20.99 6.92
N THR A 35 21.02 -21.07 5.82
CA THR A 35 21.42 -19.86 5.09
C THR A 35 20.21 -19.12 4.53
N ASN A 36 19.27 -19.85 3.93
CA ASN A 36 18.04 -19.26 3.40
C ASN A 36 17.22 -18.59 4.50
N LEU A 37 17.09 -19.25 5.65
CA LEU A 37 16.38 -18.70 6.80
C LEU A 37 17.02 -17.39 7.29
N HIS A 38 18.33 -17.36 7.42
CA HIS A 38 19.05 -16.18 7.89
C HIS A 38 19.00 -15.02 6.88
N CYS A 39 19.02 -15.30 5.57
CA CYS A 39 18.88 -14.27 4.53
C CYS A 39 17.54 -13.51 4.58
N LEU A 40 16.50 -14.07 5.18
CA LEU A 40 15.21 -13.40 5.35
C LEU A 40 15.23 -12.33 6.47
N LEU A 41 16.30 -12.26 7.26
CA LEU A 41 16.44 -11.26 8.31
C LEU A 41 16.88 -9.90 7.75
N PRO A 42 16.36 -8.78 8.27
CA PRO A 42 16.76 -7.44 7.83
C PRO A 42 18.25 -7.13 8.00
N ASN A 43 18.90 -7.79 8.97
CA ASN A 43 20.29 -7.51 9.35
C ASN A 43 21.23 -8.70 9.07
N HIS A 44 21.00 -9.42 7.98
CA HIS A 44 21.75 -10.64 7.66
C HIS A 44 23.21 -10.40 7.20
N GLY A 45 23.57 -9.16 6.81
CA GLY A 45 24.87 -8.83 6.23
C GLY A 45 25.90 -8.17 7.18
N SER A 46 25.49 -7.72 8.38
CA SER A 46 26.38 -6.92 9.26
C SER A 46 26.86 -7.62 10.53
N LYS A 47 26.47 -8.89 10.75
CA LYS A 47 26.64 -9.53 12.05
C LYS A 47 27.96 -10.28 12.19
N LYS A 48 28.61 -9.98 13.32
CA LYS A 48 29.68 -10.74 13.97
C LYS A 48 29.33 -12.23 13.99
N ALA A 49 30.33 -13.10 13.86
CA ALA A 49 30.14 -14.55 13.88
C ALA A 49 29.31 -15.00 15.11
N MET A 50 28.03 -15.33 14.88
CA MET A 50 27.08 -15.79 15.89
C MET A 50 26.98 -17.31 15.87
N SER A 51 26.71 -17.91 17.04
CA SER A 51 26.45 -19.35 17.12
C SER A 51 25.16 -19.70 16.36
N LEU A 52 25.04 -20.95 15.88
CA LEU A 52 23.84 -21.40 15.15
C LEU A 52 22.57 -21.24 15.99
N LEU A 53 22.66 -21.48 17.30
CA LEU A 53 21.51 -21.35 18.20
C LEU A 53 21.08 -19.88 18.35
N ASP A 54 22.04 -18.97 18.46
CA ASP A 54 21.74 -17.54 18.55
C ASP A 54 21.09 -17.01 17.27
N GLN A 55 21.56 -17.48 16.11
CA GLN A 55 20.94 -17.16 14.83
C GLN A 55 19.49 -17.64 14.76
N ILE A 56 19.20 -18.86 15.24
CA ILE A 56 17.82 -19.38 15.30
C ILE A 56 16.97 -18.53 16.24
N ASN A 57 17.48 -18.22 17.44
CA ASN A 57 16.77 -17.40 18.43
C ASN A 57 16.41 -16.03 17.85
N GLU A 58 17.33 -15.39 17.12
CA GLU A 58 17.05 -14.12 16.48
C GLU A 58 15.94 -14.22 15.42
N VAL A 59 15.93 -15.29 14.63
CA VAL A 59 14.83 -15.56 13.69
C VAL A 59 13.50 -15.69 14.40
N VAL A 60 13.47 -16.40 15.54
CA VAL A 60 12.27 -16.56 16.36
C VAL A 60 11.78 -15.20 16.86
N THR A 61 12.66 -14.38 17.44
CA THR A 61 12.33 -13.02 17.89
C THR A 61 11.81 -12.15 16.75
N TYR A 62 12.39 -12.26 15.55
CA TYR A 62 11.93 -11.51 14.39
C TYR A 62 10.51 -11.92 13.97
N ILE A 63 10.20 -13.23 13.94
CA ILE A 63 8.85 -13.73 13.65
C ILE A 63 7.84 -13.20 14.66
N GLU A 64 8.16 -13.19 15.95
CA GLU A 64 7.30 -12.64 16.99
C GLU A 64 7.05 -11.15 16.79
N SER A 65 8.10 -10.38 16.45
CA SER A 65 7.97 -8.96 16.15
C SER A 65 7.03 -8.69 14.97
N LEU A 66 7.09 -9.54 13.93
CA LEU A 66 6.19 -9.44 12.77
C LEU A 66 4.74 -9.77 13.15
N LYS A 67 4.51 -10.78 13.99
CA LYS A 67 3.17 -11.11 14.49
C LYS A 67 2.56 -9.94 15.26
N MET A 68 3.33 -9.31 16.14
CA MET A 68 2.88 -8.12 16.89
C MET A 68 2.55 -6.95 15.96
N LYS A 69 3.42 -6.66 14.98
CA LYS A 69 3.17 -5.59 13.99
C LYS A 69 1.89 -5.83 13.19
N VAL A 70 1.61 -7.07 12.81
CA VAL A 70 0.37 -7.41 12.10
C VAL A 70 -0.85 -7.11 12.98
N GLU A 71 -0.81 -7.47 14.26
CA GLU A 71 -1.94 -7.22 15.15
C GLU A 71 -2.13 -5.72 15.43
N GLU A 72 -1.03 -4.99 15.66
CA GLU A 72 -1.07 -3.53 15.81
C GLU A 72 -1.67 -2.84 14.58
N MET A 73 -1.31 -3.27 13.37
CA MET A 73 -1.87 -2.72 12.14
C MET A 73 -3.35 -3.06 11.96
N LYS A 74 -3.79 -4.25 12.41
CA LYS A 74 -5.23 -4.60 12.43
C LYS A 74 -6.00 -3.74 13.42
N GLU A 75 -5.47 -3.49 14.61
CA GLU A 75 -6.09 -2.61 15.60
C GLU A 75 -6.18 -1.16 15.09
N LYS A 76 -5.09 -0.63 14.53
CA LYS A 76 -5.09 0.68 13.87
C LYS A 76 -6.14 0.76 12.77
N LYS A 77 -6.26 -0.27 11.93
CA LYS A 77 -7.32 -0.35 10.91
C LYS A 77 -8.72 -0.31 11.53
N LYS A 78 -8.98 -1.08 12.59
CA LYS A 78 -10.27 -1.06 13.31
C LYS A 78 -10.57 0.32 13.89
N TYR A 79 -9.60 0.95 14.55
CA TYR A 79 -9.76 2.30 15.12
C TYR A 79 -10.09 3.33 14.04
N LEU A 80 -9.37 3.33 12.92
CA LEU A 80 -9.63 4.23 11.80
C LEU A 80 -11.01 3.99 11.17
N LEU A 81 -11.45 2.74 11.07
CA LEU A 81 -12.80 2.39 10.59
C LEU A 81 -13.91 2.76 11.60
N GLN A 82 -13.63 2.73 12.90
CA GLN A 82 -14.56 3.14 13.95
C GLN A 82 -14.69 4.66 14.00
N ARG A 83 -13.58 5.40 13.86
CA ARG A 83 -13.57 6.87 13.84
C ARG A 83 -14.35 7.47 12.65
N LYS A 84 -14.37 6.79 11.50
CA LYS A 84 -15.25 7.18 10.36
C LYS A 84 -16.75 7.14 10.69
N ARG A 85 -17.19 6.42 11.73
CA ARG A 85 -18.59 6.39 12.19
C ARG A 85 -18.92 7.50 13.20
N SER A 86 -17.92 8.14 13.80
CA SER A 86 -18.11 9.09 14.90
C SER A 86 -18.04 10.56 14.47
N HIS A 87 -17.80 10.86 13.20
CA HIS A 87 -17.89 12.22 12.65
C HIS A 87 -19.28 12.54 12.07
N SER A 88 -20.34 11.94 12.63
CA SER A 88 -21.70 12.46 12.43
C SER A 88 -21.88 13.69 13.31
N CYS A 89 -21.79 14.86 12.68
CA CYS A 89 -22.34 16.16 13.08
C CYS A 89 -22.04 16.70 14.50
N ILE A 90 -21.02 17.56 14.59
CA ILE A 90 -21.16 18.79 15.37
C ILE A 90 -20.96 19.94 14.38
N THR A 91 -22.03 20.30 13.69
CA THR A 91 -22.26 21.68 13.25
C THR A 91 -23.76 21.92 13.42
N SER A 92 -24.05 22.67 14.47
CA SER A 92 -25.28 23.41 14.70
C SER A 92 -25.95 23.86 13.40
N GLU A 93 -27.25 23.57 13.32
CA GLU A 93 -28.26 24.40 12.67
C GLU A 93 -27.82 25.07 11.36
N ILE A 94 -27.98 24.37 10.24
CA ILE A 94 -28.68 24.88 9.04
C ILE A 94 -29.00 23.66 8.17
N GLN A 95 -30.29 23.47 7.98
CA GLN A 95 -30.92 22.58 7.03
C GLN A 95 -30.36 22.82 5.62
N ALA A 96 -29.53 21.92 5.10
CA ALA A 96 -29.21 21.86 3.67
C ALA A 96 -28.83 20.43 3.26
N ASN A 97 -29.86 19.67 2.86
CA ASN A 97 -29.85 18.71 1.77
C ASN A 97 -28.49 18.03 1.48
N THR A 98 -28.24 16.86 2.08
CA THR A 98 -27.11 15.98 1.75
C THR A 98 -27.29 15.35 0.36
N LYS A 99 -27.19 16.17 -0.69
CA LYS A 99 -26.89 15.69 -2.03
C LYS A 99 -25.37 15.52 -2.10
N SER A 100 -24.89 14.29 -1.97
CA SER A 100 -23.50 14.00 -2.37
C SER A 100 -23.40 14.29 -3.86
N SER A 101 -22.76 15.39 -4.23
CA SER A 101 -22.46 15.67 -5.63
C SER A 101 -21.60 14.52 -6.18
N PRO A 102 -21.89 13.97 -7.37
CA PRO A 102 -20.97 13.03 -8.00
C PRO A 102 -19.60 13.69 -8.20
N PRO A 103 -18.50 12.93 -8.19
CA PRO A 103 -17.19 13.47 -8.55
C PRO A 103 -17.28 14.09 -9.94
N LEU A 104 -16.70 15.28 -10.12
CA LEU A 104 -16.68 15.93 -11.41
C LEU A 104 -15.65 15.19 -12.27
N VAL A 105 -16.14 14.59 -13.36
CA VAL A 105 -15.32 13.88 -14.34
C VAL A 105 -15.31 14.72 -15.60
N GLU A 106 -14.13 15.23 -15.95
CA GLU A 106 -13.91 15.93 -17.21
C GLU A 106 -13.17 14.98 -18.15
N ILE A 107 -13.75 14.74 -19.33
CA ILE A 107 -13.17 13.88 -20.36
C ILE A 107 -12.70 14.80 -21.48
N HIS A 108 -11.39 14.81 -21.72
CA HIS A 108 -10.78 15.56 -22.80
C HIS A 108 -10.38 14.58 -23.91
N ASP A 109 -10.96 14.76 -25.09
CA ASP A 109 -10.52 14.08 -26.30
C ASP A 109 -9.38 14.90 -26.93
N MET A 110 -8.15 14.41 -26.80
CA MET A 110 -6.93 15.06 -27.31
C MET A 110 -6.38 14.35 -28.55
N GLY A 111 -7.19 13.56 -29.26
CA GLY A 111 -6.81 12.87 -30.50
C GLY A 111 -6.66 11.35 -30.31
N PRO A 112 -5.51 10.72 -30.66
CA PRO A 112 -5.37 9.26 -30.55
C PRO A 112 -5.43 8.72 -29.11
N ASN A 113 -5.32 9.62 -28.11
CA ASN A 113 -5.38 9.32 -26.69
C ASN A 113 -6.52 10.12 -26.04
N MET A 114 -7.25 9.48 -25.13
CA MET A 114 -8.32 10.09 -24.35
C MET A 114 -7.84 10.34 -22.92
N ASP A 115 -7.88 11.59 -22.47
CA ASP A 115 -7.51 11.96 -21.09
C ASP A 115 -8.77 12.10 -20.23
N VAL A 116 -8.80 11.42 -19.09
CA VAL A 116 -9.90 11.48 -18.13
C VAL A 116 -9.41 12.10 -16.83
N ILE A 117 -9.89 13.30 -16.52
CA ILE A 117 -9.53 14.07 -15.34
C ILE A 117 -10.61 13.89 -14.27
N PHE A 118 -10.20 13.40 -13.10
CA PHE A 118 -11.07 13.24 -11.94
C PHE A 118 -10.84 14.36 -10.93
N VAL A 119 -11.80 15.28 -10.80
CA VAL A 119 -11.78 16.32 -9.77
C VAL A 119 -12.69 15.89 -8.62
N VAL A 120 -12.08 15.53 -7.50
CA VAL A 120 -12.79 15.02 -6.32
C VAL A 120 -12.58 15.94 -5.12
N GLY A 121 -13.68 16.32 -4.46
CA GLY A 121 -13.65 17.05 -3.20
C GLY A 121 -13.12 16.18 -2.04
N LEU A 122 -12.57 16.81 -1.00
CA LEU A 122 -11.96 16.11 0.14
C LEU A 122 -12.92 15.12 0.84
N ASP A 123 -14.22 15.39 0.81
CA ASP A 123 -15.26 14.56 1.42
C ASP A 123 -15.44 13.21 0.72
N ASP A 124 -14.97 13.07 -0.53
CA ASP A 124 -15.16 11.90 -1.38
C ASP A 124 -13.86 11.12 -1.68
N LEU A 125 -12.78 11.40 -0.94
CA LEU A 125 -11.50 10.70 -1.07
C LEU A 125 -11.64 9.17 -1.00
N SER A 126 -12.58 8.65 -0.21
CA SER A 126 -12.81 7.20 -0.12
C SER A 126 -13.42 6.59 -1.39
N LYS A 127 -14.20 7.36 -2.16
CA LYS A 127 -14.71 6.96 -3.47
C LYS A 127 -13.61 7.07 -4.51
N PHE A 128 -12.81 8.14 -4.45
CA PHE A 128 -11.65 8.34 -5.31
C PHE A 128 -10.66 7.17 -5.27
N TYR A 129 -10.25 6.73 -4.07
CA TYR A 129 -9.32 5.60 -3.95
C TYR A 129 -9.91 4.27 -4.44
N LYS A 130 -11.24 4.08 -4.37
CA LYS A 130 -11.88 2.90 -4.97
C LYS A 130 -11.82 2.94 -6.49
N ILE A 131 -12.07 4.10 -7.08
CA ILE A 131 -11.98 4.31 -8.53
C ILE A 131 -10.53 4.09 -8.99
N LEU A 132 -9.56 4.69 -8.31
CA LEU A 132 -8.14 4.45 -8.59
C LEU A 132 -7.75 2.98 -8.53
N HIS A 133 -8.26 2.25 -7.53
CA HIS A 133 -7.96 0.83 -7.40
C HIS A 133 -8.55 0.00 -8.55
N LEU A 134 -9.77 0.34 -9.00
CA LEU A 134 -10.41 -0.29 -10.15
C LEU A 134 -9.65 0.00 -11.45
N LEU A 135 -9.25 1.26 -11.68
CA LEU A 135 -8.49 1.64 -12.88
C LEU A 135 -7.11 0.96 -12.93
N HIS A 136 -6.47 0.79 -11.79
CA HIS A 136 -5.20 0.07 -11.69
C HIS A 136 -5.36 -1.43 -11.97
N GLU A 137 -6.48 -2.04 -11.57
CA GLU A 137 -6.80 -3.44 -11.90
C GLU A 137 -7.00 -3.63 -13.42
N ASP A 138 -7.59 -2.62 -14.09
CA ASP A 138 -7.84 -2.62 -15.53
C ASP A 138 -6.65 -2.14 -16.40
N SER A 139 -5.44 -2.04 -15.81
CA SER A 139 -4.18 -1.65 -16.49
C SER A 139 -4.17 -0.24 -17.11
N ILE A 140 -4.95 0.69 -16.57
CA ILE A 140 -4.97 2.10 -17.00
C ILE A 140 -3.85 2.86 -16.29
N GLU A 141 -2.99 3.54 -17.06
CA GLU A 141 -1.91 4.36 -16.52
C GLU A 141 -2.47 5.62 -15.86
N VAL A 142 -2.23 5.79 -14.56
CA VAL A 142 -2.69 6.96 -13.80
C VAL A 142 -1.53 7.91 -13.58
N VAL A 143 -1.52 9.03 -14.30
CA VAL A 143 -0.59 10.14 -14.08
C VAL A 143 -1.13 11.03 -12.96
N THR A 144 -0.45 11.03 -11.81
CA THR A 144 -0.81 11.92 -10.70
C THR A 144 -0.07 13.25 -10.86
N ASP A 145 -0.78 14.29 -11.31
CA ASP A 145 -0.25 15.65 -11.25
C ASP A 145 -0.58 16.28 -9.88
N ARG A 146 0.32 17.10 -9.33
CA ARG A 146 0.08 17.72 -8.01
C ARG A 146 -0.98 18.81 -8.15
N PRO A 147 -1.82 19.06 -7.11
CA PRO A 147 -2.81 20.11 -7.19
C PRO A 147 -2.14 21.46 -7.45
N PHE A 148 -2.58 22.06 -8.55
CA PHE A 148 -2.33 23.41 -9.02
C PHE A 148 -2.45 24.42 -7.87
N SER A 149 -1.32 24.80 -7.29
CA SER A 149 -1.23 25.89 -6.32
C SER A 149 -1.08 27.22 -7.06
N GLU A 150 -2.09 27.66 -7.82
CA GLU A 150 -2.15 29.07 -8.23
C GLU A 150 -3.54 29.53 -8.68
N GLY A 151 -4.29 30.10 -7.74
CA GLY A 151 -5.15 31.26 -8.04
C GLY A 151 -6.29 31.10 -9.04
N PHE A 152 -7.33 30.34 -8.71
CA PHE A 152 -8.64 30.57 -9.33
C PHE A 152 -9.27 31.83 -8.71
N ARG A 153 -9.08 32.99 -9.37
CA ARG A 153 -9.81 34.22 -9.04
C ARG A 153 -11.23 34.07 -9.59
N ILE A 154 -12.19 33.73 -8.72
CA ILE A 154 -13.62 33.82 -9.04
C ILE A 154 -13.87 35.26 -9.56
N PRO A 155 -14.41 35.45 -10.77
CA PRO A 155 -14.84 36.78 -11.20
C PRO A 155 -15.90 37.25 -10.22
N LYS A 156 -15.64 38.34 -9.49
CA LYS A 156 -16.69 38.96 -8.67
C LYS A 156 -17.86 39.26 -9.61
N PRO A 157 -19.10 38.87 -9.27
CA PRO A 157 -20.25 39.31 -10.03
C PRO A 157 -20.26 40.86 -10.04
N PRO A 158 -20.64 41.50 -11.15
CA PRO A 158 -20.67 42.95 -11.22
C PRO A 158 -21.56 43.47 -10.10
N VAL A 159 -20.97 44.28 -9.23
CA VAL A 159 -21.71 45.03 -8.22
C VAL A 159 -22.75 45.82 -8.97
N SER A 160 -24.02 45.50 -8.74
CA SER A 160 -25.16 46.28 -9.22
C SER A 160 -24.95 47.71 -8.77
N ARG A 161 -24.57 48.57 -9.71
CA ARG A 161 -24.57 50.02 -9.52
C ARG A 161 -26.00 50.39 -9.15
N SER A 162 -26.20 50.79 -7.90
CA SER A 162 -27.36 51.57 -7.50
C SER A 162 -27.36 52.84 -8.35
N PHE A 163 -28.28 52.91 -9.31
CA PHE A 163 -28.62 54.18 -9.93
C PHE A 163 -29.25 55.06 -8.84
N PRO A 164 -28.80 56.31 -8.65
CA PRO A 164 -29.56 57.23 -7.82
C PRO A 164 -30.88 57.50 -8.53
N VAL A 165 -31.99 57.03 -7.94
CA VAL A 165 -33.32 57.52 -8.31
C VAL A 165 -33.34 58.98 -7.86
N ALA A 166 -33.27 59.88 -8.84
CA ALA A 166 -33.50 61.29 -8.63
C ALA A 166 -34.95 61.47 -8.20
N GLU A 167 -35.16 61.83 -6.94
CA GLU A 167 -36.42 62.38 -6.49
C GLU A 167 -36.60 63.80 -7.08
N ASP A 168 -37.86 64.07 -7.41
CA ASP A 168 -38.51 65.36 -7.49
C ASP A 168 -38.08 66.37 -8.57
N ARG A 169 -38.96 66.48 -9.58
CA ARG A 169 -39.40 67.80 -10.09
C ARG A 169 -40.76 67.70 -10.81
N LEU A 170 -41.78 68.06 -10.04
CA LEU A 170 -42.87 68.97 -10.39
C LEU A 170 -43.21 69.15 -11.88
N TRP A 171 -44.40 68.69 -12.25
CA TRP A 171 -45.23 69.41 -13.23
C TRP A 171 -46.61 69.63 -12.64
N LEU A 172 -46.80 70.84 -12.11
CA LEU A 172 -48.11 71.48 -11.93
C LEU A 172 -48.30 72.48 -13.09
N ARG A 173 -49.58 72.66 -13.47
CA ARG A 173 -50.17 73.64 -14.40
C ARG A 173 -50.06 73.31 -15.89
N THR A 174 -51.07 73.61 -16.72
CA THR A 174 -52.44 74.16 -16.56
C THR A 174 -53.27 73.63 -17.72
#